data_AF-A0A528AW63-F1
#
_entry.id   AF-A0A528AW63-F1
#
_cell.length_a   1.000
_cell.length_b   1.000
_cell.length_c   1.000
_cell.angle_alpha   90.00
_cell.angle_beta   90.00
_cell.angle_gamma   90.00
#
_symmetry.space_group_name_H-M   'P 1'
#
loop_
_entity.id
_entity.type
_entity.pdbx_description
1 polymer ?
#
loop_
_entity_poly.entity_id
_entity_poly.type
_entity_poly.pdbx_seq_one_letter_code
_entity_poly.pdbx_strand_id
1 'polypeptide(L)'
;IMYGRWGRSWVALFDPVGPVEAWPDLIWQFIETARSNGCRAVFYQVSPRGLAYYADAGLRAFRLGELAEVDLTRFEMKGGKWATLRHQVGRGQRDGLEFSVVD
;
A
#
# COMPACT_ATOMS: atom_id res chain seq x y z
N ILE A 1 14.29 0.92 -1.32
CA ILE A 1 13.10 0.99 -2.21
C ILE A 1 13.06 -0.29 -3.04
N MET A 2 11.95 -1.03 -3.00
CA MET A 2 11.71 -2.16 -3.91
C MET A 2 11.08 -1.65 -5.21
N TYR A 3 11.52 -2.16 -6.35
CA TYR A 3 11.05 -1.68 -7.65
C TYR A 3 11.16 -2.74 -8.75
N GLY A 4 10.35 -2.58 -9.79
CA GLY A 4 10.45 -3.29 -11.06
C GLY A 4 10.88 -2.36 -12.20
N ARG A 5 11.33 -2.93 -13.33
CA ARG A 5 11.67 -2.19 -14.55
C ARG A 5 10.80 -2.66 -15.70
N TRP A 6 10.16 -1.72 -16.40
CA TRP A 6 9.37 -2.01 -17.60
C TRP A 6 9.50 -0.90 -18.62
N GLY A 7 9.94 -1.25 -19.84
CA GLY A 7 10.29 -0.27 -20.87
C GLY A 7 11.29 0.77 -20.35
N ARG A 8 10.95 2.06 -20.49
CA ARG A 8 11.75 3.19 -19.97
C ARG A 8 11.30 3.67 -18.59
N SER A 9 10.73 2.81 -17.77
CA SER A 9 10.24 3.15 -16.42
C SER A 9 10.86 2.26 -15.37
N TRP A 10 11.28 2.86 -14.26
CA TRP A 10 11.54 2.19 -13.00
C TRP A 10 10.36 2.48 -12.08
N VAL A 11 9.68 1.43 -11.62
CA VAL A 11 8.42 1.53 -10.89
C VAL A 11 8.64 1.01 -9.48
N ALA A 12 8.74 1.93 -8.52
CA ALA A 12 8.74 1.62 -7.10
C ALA A 12 7.33 1.21 -6.65
N LEU A 13 7.25 0.18 -5.83
CA LEU A 13 6.00 -0.29 -5.23
C LEU A 13 5.91 0.23 -3.79
N PHE A 14 4.82 0.95 -3.49
CA PHE A 14 4.57 1.64 -2.23
C PHE A 14 5.60 2.74 -1.88
N ASP A 15 5.48 3.27 -0.66
CA ASP A 15 6.49 4.14 -0.08
C ASP A 15 7.79 3.40 0.27
N PRO A 16 8.92 4.10 0.45
CA PRO A 16 10.11 3.51 1.04
C PRO A 16 9.77 2.80 2.36
N VAL A 17 10.29 1.58 2.53
CA VAL A 17 10.15 0.84 3.78
C VAL A 17 11.29 1.22 4.71
N GLY A 18 10.95 1.61 5.94
CA GLY A 18 11.92 2.00 6.97
C GLY A 18 11.60 3.34 7.63
N PRO A 19 12.55 3.90 8.41
CA PRO A 19 12.42 5.19 9.08
C PRO A 19 12.09 6.31 8.10
N VAL A 20 11.13 7.17 8.46
CA VAL A 20 10.63 8.25 7.59
C VAL A 20 11.71 9.30 7.30
N GLU A 21 12.62 9.47 8.24
CA GLU A 21 13.73 10.41 8.16
C GLU A 21 14.69 10.07 7.01
N ALA A 22 14.76 8.80 6.61
CA ALA A 22 15.57 8.34 5.48
C ALA A 22 14.85 8.47 4.13
N TRP A 23 13.54 8.78 4.11
CA TRP A 23 12.75 8.77 2.88
C TRP A 23 13.19 9.82 1.85
N PRO A 24 13.46 11.10 2.21
CA PRO A 24 13.83 12.11 1.22
C PRO A 24 15.05 11.70 0.40
N ASP A 25 16.11 11.25 1.08
CA ASP A 25 17.36 10.83 0.43
C ASP A 25 17.16 9.59 -0.45
N LEU A 26 16.40 8.60 0.04
CA LEU A 26 16.10 7.39 -0.74
C LEU A 26 15.26 7.68 -1.98
N ILE A 27 14.26 8.55 -1.88
CA ILE A 27 13.41 8.97 -3.00
C ILE A 27 14.26 9.69 -4.04
N TRP A 28 15.09 10.64 -3.62
CA TRP A 28 15.99 11.36 -4.50
C TRP A 28 16.97 10.42 -5.19
N GLN A 29 17.64 9.55 -4.44
CA GLN A 29 18.58 8.57 -4.97
C GLN A 29 17.92 7.67 -6.03
N PHE A 30 16.69 7.22 -5.78
CA PHE A 30 15.95 6.40 -6.74
C PHE A 30 15.64 7.15 -8.04
N ILE A 31 15.20 8.41 -7.93
CA ILE A 31 14.91 9.27 -9.08
C ILE A 31 16.16 9.51 -9.91
N GLU A 32 17.27 9.89 -9.29
CA GLU A 32 18.54 10.12 -9.98
C GLU A 32 19.08 8.85 -10.63
N THR A 33 18.93 7.70 -9.97
CA THR A 33 19.37 6.42 -10.52
C THR A 33 18.56 6.03 -11.75
N ALA A 34 17.23 6.21 -11.72
CA ALA A 34 16.40 5.98 -12.90
C ALA A 34 16.77 6.95 -14.04
N ARG A 35 16.96 8.24 -13.71
CA ARG A 35 17.29 9.29 -14.68
C ARG A 35 18.64 9.05 -15.36
N SER A 36 19.67 8.67 -14.60
CA SER A 36 21.01 8.36 -15.14
C SER A 36 20.99 7.14 -16.07
N ASN A 37 20.00 6.25 -15.90
CA ASN A 37 19.73 5.11 -16.79
C ASN A 37 18.77 5.45 -17.94
N GLY A 38 18.50 6.74 -18.21
CA GLY A 38 17.60 7.18 -19.27
C GLY A 38 16.14 6.75 -19.07
N CYS A 39 15.75 6.44 -17.84
CA CYS A 39 14.43 5.97 -17.45
C CYS A 39 13.69 7.04 -16.62
N ARG A 40 12.35 6.99 -16.62
CA ARG A 40 11.53 7.74 -15.66
C ARG A 40 11.37 6.96 -14.36
N ALA A 41 11.39 7.64 -13.23
CA ALA A 41 10.99 7.08 -11.95
C ALA A 41 9.46 7.23 -11.78
N VAL A 42 8.82 6.16 -11.30
CA VAL A 42 7.40 6.12 -10.96
C VAL A 42 7.27 5.49 -9.58
N PHE A 43 6.39 6.04 -8.74
CA PHE A 43 6.04 5.45 -7.46
C PHE A 43 4.55 5.06 -7.50
N TYR A 44 4.27 3.78 -7.29
CA TYR A 44 2.94 3.20 -7.44
C TYR A 44 2.33 2.86 -6.07
N GLN A 45 1.10 3.28 -5.84
CA GLN A 45 0.38 3.12 -4.57
C GLN A 45 1.09 3.73 -3.34
N VAL A 46 1.63 4.94 -3.50
CA VAL A 46 2.18 5.70 -2.36
C VAL A 46 1.08 6.15 -1.40
N SER A 47 1.40 6.24 -0.10
CA SER A 47 0.43 6.71 0.89
C SER A 47 0.35 8.24 0.94
N PRO A 48 -0.73 8.81 1.51
CA PRO A 48 -0.83 10.24 1.77
C PRO A 48 0.33 10.80 2.60
N ARG A 49 0.93 9.98 3.50
CA ARG A 49 2.06 10.38 4.35
C ARG A 49 3.29 10.77 3.54
N GLY A 50 3.48 10.14 2.37
CA GLY A 50 4.63 10.36 1.52
C GLY A 50 4.51 11.54 0.56
N LEU A 51 3.30 12.08 0.35
CA LEU A 51 3.01 13.00 -0.77
C LEU A 51 3.88 14.25 -0.80
N ALA A 52 4.21 14.83 0.37
CA ALA A 52 5.08 15.99 0.45
C ALA A 52 6.48 15.69 -0.11
N TYR A 53 7.08 14.55 0.27
CA TYR A 53 8.42 14.16 -0.20
C TYR A 53 8.48 13.96 -1.72
N TYR A 54 7.42 13.40 -2.31
CA TYR A 54 7.36 13.23 -3.77
C TYR A 54 7.18 14.57 -4.50
N ALA A 55 6.38 15.49 -3.92
CA ALA A 55 6.20 16.82 -4.47
C ALA A 55 7.52 17.63 -4.44
N ASP A 56 8.26 17.57 -3.33
CA ASP A 56 9.58 18.20 -3.17
C ASP A 56 10.58 17.64 -4.20
N ALA A 57 10.46 16.36 -4.54
CA ALA A 57 11.25 15.71 -5.59
C ALA A 57 10.77 16.00 -7.03
N GLY A 58 9.79 16.89 -7.21
CA GLY A 58 9.27 17.32 -8.51
C GLY A 58 8.29 16.35 -9.16
N LEU A 59 7.74 15.39 -8.41
CA LEU A 59 6.76 14.45 -8.90
C LEU A 59 5.32 14.97 -8.73
N ARG A 60 4.45 14.56 -9.65
CA ARG A 60 3.00 14.81 -9.55
C ARG A 60 2.29 13.53 -9.13
N ALA A 61 1.48 13.62 -8.08
CA ALA A 61 0.62 12.53 -7.64
C ALA A 61 -0.70 12.51 -8.43
N PHE A 62 -1.19 11.31 -8.72
CA PHE A 62 -2.51 11.06 -9.28
C PHE A 62 -3.23 10.07 -8.38
N ARG A 63 -4.50 10.35 -8.01
CA ARG A 63 -5.28 9.45 -7.17
C ARG A 63 -5.59 8.18 -7.96
N LEU A 64 -5.08 7.06 -7.47
CA LEU A 64 -5.27 5.75 -8.09
C LEU A 64 -6.53 5.03 -7.58
N GLY A 65 -6.83 5.19 -6.28
CA GLY A 65 -7.92 4.49 -5.62
C GLY A 65 -7.87 4.69 -4.11
N GLU A 66 -8.48 3.77 -3.38
CA GLU A 66 -8.54 3.75 -1.92
C GLU A 66 -8.15 2.37 -1.40
N LEU A 67 -7.54 2.32 -0.22
CA LEU A 67 -7.31 1.09 0.53
C LEU A 67 -8.39 0.96 1.60
N ALA A 68 -9.06 -0.19 1.67
CA ALA A 68 -10.02 -0.47 2.73
C ALA A 68 -9.28 -0.90 4.00
N GLU A 69 -9.17 0.01 4.96
CA GLU A 69 -8.56 -0.26 6.27
C GLU A 69 -9.65 -0.55 7.32
N VAL A 70 -9.48 -1.62 8.08
CA VAL A 70 -10.37 -1.98 9.20
C VAL A 70 -9.61 -1.82 10.51
N ASP A 71 -10.05 -0.88 11.34
CA ASP A 71 -9.55 -0.73 12.71
C ASP A 71 -10.03 -1.92 13.56
N LEU A 72 -9.11 -2.86 13.81
CA LEU A 72 -9.39 -4.07 14.58
C LEU A 72 -9.72 -3.78 16.05
N THR A 73 -9.29 -2.64 16.61
CA THR A 73 -9.61 -2.26 17.99
C THR A 73 -11.08 -1.84 18.17
N ARG A 74 -11.72 -1.44 17.07
CA ARG A 74 -13.13 -1.04 17.01
C ARG A 74 -14.01 -2.05 16.28
N PHE A 75 -13.42 -3.11 15.76
CA PHE A 75 -14.13 -4.16 15.03
C PHE A 75 -14.69 -5.19 16.01
N GLU A 76 -16.01 -5.34 16.04
CA GLU A 76 -16.67 -6.37 16.83
C GLU A 76 -17.80 -7.08 16.08
N MET A 77 -17.66 -8.40 15.94
CA MET A 77 -18.63 -9.27 15.26
C MET A 77 -19.95 -9.43 16.01
N LYS A 78 -19.96 -9.29 17.34
CA LYS A 78 -21.17 -9.50 18.17
C LYS A 78 -22.18 -8.37 18.05
N GLY A 79 -21.72 -7.14 17.77
CA GLY A 79 -22.58 -5.97 17.66
C GLY A 79 -23.53 -5.98 16.44
N GLY A 80 -24.45 -5.01 16.42
CA GLY A 80 -25.42 -4.87 15.32
C GLY A 80 -24.79 -4.43 14.00
N LYS A 81 -23.72 -3.62 14.03
CA LYS A 81 -23.06 -3.05 12.84
C LYS A 81 -22.62 -4.10 11.82
N TRP A 82 -22.16 -5.25 12.30
CA TRP A 82 -21.65 -6.35 11.46
C TRP A 82 -22.57 -7.57 11.45
N ALA A 83 -23.87 -7.39 11.75
CA ALA A 83 -24.82 -8.50 11.84
C ALA A 83 -24.85 -9.36 10.57
N THR A 84 -24.86 -8.73 9.39
CA THR A 84 -24.82 -9.44 8.10
C THR A 84 -23.60 -10.34 7.99
N LEU A 85 -22.40 -9.81 8.31
CA LEU A 85 -21.16 -10.58 8.25
C LEU A 85 -21.18 -11.74 9.26
N ARG A 86 -21.65 -11.52 10.48
CA ARG A 86 -21.82 -12.58 11.48
C ARG A 86 -22.77 -13.69 11.02
N HIS A 87 -23.89 -13.33 10.39
CA HIS A 87 -24.82 -14.32 9.84
C HIS A 87 -24.22 -15.11 8.68
N GLN A 88 -23.45 -14.47 7.81
CA GLN A 88 -22.73 -15.11 6.70
C GLN A 88 -21.67 -16.09 7.20
N VAL A 89 -20.84 -15.69 8.18
CA VAL A 89 -19.85 -16.59 8.81
C VAL A 89 -20.54 -17.80 9.46
N GLY A 90 -21.60 -17.57 10.24
CA GLY A 90 -22.34 -18.66 10.88
C GLY A 90 -23.03 -19.60 9.89
N ARG A 91 -23.42 -19.11 8.71
CA ARG A 91 -23.91 -19.96 7.62
C ARG A 91 -22.79 -20.84 7.07
N GLY A 92 -21.63 -20.26 6.76
CA GLY A 92 -20.48 -21.02 6.26
C GLY A 92 -20.07 -22.16 7.19
N GLN A 93 -20.09 -21.92 8.50
CA GLN A 93 -19.80 -22.95 9.51
C GLN A 93 -20.85 -24.08 9.51
N ARG A 94 -22.14 -23.77 9.37
CA ARG A 94 -23.19 -24.80 9.24
C ARG A 94 -23.05 -25.62 7.95
N ASP A 95 -22.55 -24.97 6.89
CA ASP A 95 -22.28 -25.60 5.61
C ASP A 95 -20.95 -26.39 5.61
N GLY A 96 -20.23 -26.45 6.74
CA GLY A 96 -19.01 -27.25 6.93
C GLY A 96 -17.70 -26.55 6.57
N LEU A 97 -17.69 -25.22 6.41
CA LEU A 97 -16.45 -24.47 6.17
C LEU A 97 -15.63 -24.32 7.46
N GLU A 98 -14.35 -24.64 7.34
CA GLU A 98 -13.35 -24.48 8.41
C GLU A 98 -12.27 -23.47 8.00
N PHE A 99 -11.69 -22.79 8.99
CA PHE A 99 -10.60 -21.83 8.80
C PHE A 99 -9.46 -22.16 9.75
N SER A 100 -8.23 -22.15 9.24
CA SER A 100 -7.01 -22.24 10.02
C SER A 100 -5.96 -21.28 9.48
N VAL A 101 -5.12 -20.77 10.38
CA VAL A 101 -3.84 -20.16 10.05
C VAL A 101 -2.80 -21.25 10.25
N VAL A 102 -2.03 -21.55 9.21
CA VAL A 102 -0.95 -22.55 9.26
C VAL A 102 0.37 -21.79 9.37
N ASP A 103 1.19 -22.21 10.33
CA ASP A 103 2.53 -21.66 10.57
C ASP A 103 3.56 -22.20 9.56
#